data_AF-A0A3P7LRI0-F1
#
_entry.id   AF-A0A3P7LRI0-F1
#
_cell.length_a   1.000
_cell.length_b   1.000
_cell.length_c   1.000
_cell.angle_alpha   90.00
_cell.angle_beta   90.00
_cell.angle_gamma   90.00
#
_symmetry.space_group_name_H-M   'P 1'
#
loop_
_entity.id
_entity.type
_entity.pdbx_description
1 polymer ?
#
loop_
_entity_poly.entity_id
_entity_poly.type
_entity_poly.pdbx_seq_one_letter_code
_entity_poly.pdbx_strand_id
1 'polypeptide(L)'
;MSAKKQRLQTSLSFFTSYTIETSSTSYYYWLGVISISVLYNCIVLPMRAAFTRFHGMWPIAWLCLDYCIDFLYLLDIWVGSRTGYLEDGLVVRDVSKLRNAYITKTDFMLDIFSIVPTDFLYFSSAFTHYSAWLRFNRLLKIYKLFEFTSRTETRTSFPNVFRVATLTANILILIHFNGCLYYEVSKRTGALGCLSL
;
A
#
# COMPACT_ATOMS: atom_id res chain seq x y z
N MET A 1 27.68 21.97 -30.98
CA MET A 1 26.68 20.91 -30.72
C MET A 1 27.06 19.91 -29.61
N SER A 2 28.36 19.67 -29.34
CA SER A 2 28.83 18.65 -28.38
C SER A 2 28.57 18.99 -26.89
N ALA A 3 28.81 20.24 -26.46
CA ALA A 3 28.71 20.64 -25.04
C ALA A 3 27.27 20.60 -24.46
N LYS A 4 26.24 20.83 -25.28
CA LYS A 4 24.82 20.71 -24.87
C LYS A 4 24.43 19.25 -24.62
N LYS A 5 24.95 18.33 -25.45
CA LYS A 5 24.72 16.88 -25.34
C LYS A 5 25.36 16.32 -24.07
N GLN A 6 26.54 16.81 -23.72
CA GLN A 6 27.24 16.45 -22.49
C GLN A 6 26.53 16.95 -21.24
N ARG A 7 26.08 18.21 -21.18
CA ARG A 7 25.26 18.73 -20.07
C ARG A 7 23.92 18.00 -19.91
N LEU A 8 23.26 17.65 -21.02
CA LEU A 8 22.04 16.84 -20.99
C LEU A 8 22.32 15.42 -20.48
N GLN A 9 23.41 14.78 -20.90
CA GLN A 9 23.84 13.48 -20.37
C GLN A 9 24.21 13.52 -18.88
N THR A 10 24.85 14.59 -18.39
CA THR A 10 25.16 14.76 -16.96
C THR A 10 23.90 15.04 -16.13
N SER A 11 22.94 15.80 -16.66
CA SER A 11 21.64 16.01 -16.00
C SER A 11 20.81 14.72 -15.98
N LEU A 12 20.81 13.95 -17.07
CA LEU A 12 20.16 12.65 -17.14
C LEU A 12 20.83 11.60 -16.24
N SER A 13 22.17 11.64 -16.08
CA SER A 13 22.88 10.76 -15.16
C SER A 13 22.59 11.10 -13.70
N PHE A 14 22.38 12.38 -13.37
CA PHE A 14 21.98 12.81 -12.03
C PHE A 14 20.61 12.27 -11.63
N PHE A 15 19.61 12.34 -12.53
CA PHE A 15 18.30 11.69 -12.32
C PHE A 15 18.36 10.16 -12.35
N THR A 16 19.37 9.58 -13.03
CA THR A 16 19.58 8.13 -13.07
C THR A 16 20.26 7.62 -11.80
N SER A 17 21.09 8.44 -11.14
CA SER A 17 21.91 8.07 -9.98
C SER A 17 21.34 8.52 -8.63
N TYR A 18 20.11 9.04 -8.57
CA TYR A 18 19.44 9.34 -7.30
C TYR A 18 18.97 8.04 -6.65
N THR A 19 19.90 7.36 -5.98
CA THR A 19 19.62 6.19 -5.14
C THR A 19 19.25 6.67 -3.76
N ILE A 20 18.03 6.37 -3.31
CA ILE A 20 17.61 6.67 -1.95
C ILE A 20 18.26 5.62 -1.04
N GLU A 21 19.14 6.09 -0.16
CA GLU A 21 19.74 5.22 0.86
C GLU A 21 18.66 4.76 1.84
N THR A 22 18.56 3.46 2.03
CA THR A 22 17.66 2.79 2.99
C THR A 22 17.91 3.20 4.44
N SER A 23 19.09 3.75 4.73
CA SER A 23 19.51 4.29 6.04
C SER A 23 19.01 5.71 6.29
N SER A 24 18.59 6.43 5.24
CA SER A 24 18.21 7.84 5.35
C SER A 24 16.93 8.02 6.18
N THR A 25 16.95 9.02 7.06
CA THR A 25 15.77 9.40 7.87
C THR A 25 14.57 9.78 6.98
N SER A 26 14.83 10.32 5.78
CA SER A 26 13.81 10.64 4.79
C SER A 26 13.03 9.41 4.29
N TYR A 27 13.72 8.30 4.03
CA TYR A 27 13.06 7.04 3.64
C TYR A 27 12.19 6.47 4.77
N TYR A 28 12.62 6.61 6.03
CA TYR A 28 11.81 6.22 7.18
C TYR A 28 10.50 7.01 7.28
N TYR A 29 10.53 8.33 7.11
CA TYR A 29 9.31 9.14 7.07
C TYR A 29 8.40 8.78 5.89
N TRP A 30 8.99 8.54 4.72
CA TRP A 30 8.23 8.07 3.55
C TRP A 30 7.51 6.74 3.82
N LEU A 31 8.23 5.76 4.39
CA LEU A 31 7.66 4.47 4.78
C LEU A 31 6.53 4.63 5.81
N GLY A 32 6.63 5.60 6.72
CA GLY A 32 5.56 5.96 7.65
C GLY A 32 4.31 6.48 6.95
N VAL A 33 4.46 7.38 5.98
CA VAL A 33 3.33 7.92 5.17
C VAL A 33 2.61 6.80 4.42
N ILE A 34 3.37 5.88 3.80
CA ILE A 34 2.80 4.71 3.12
C ILE A 34 2.09 3.79 4.11
N SER A 35 2.68 3.54 5.29
CA SER A 35 2.07 2.70 6.33
C SER A 35 0.75 3.26 6.85
N ILE A 36 0.66 4.57 7.05
CA ILE A 36 -0.60 5.23 7.43
C ILE A 36 -1.64 5.08 6.32
N SER A 37 -1.24 5.22 5.06
CA SER A 37 -2.13 5.04 3.90
C SER A 37 -2.65 3.59 3.82
N VAL A 38 -1.80 2.60 4.09
CA VAL A 38 -2.18 1.17 4.17
C VAL A 38 -3.15 0.93 5.32
N LEU A 39 -2.88 1.48 6.50
CA LEU A 39 -3.75 1.36 7.68
C LEU A 39 -5.14 1.95 7.41
N TYR A 40 -5.20 3.12 6.78
CA TYR A 40 -6.44 3.76 6.36
C TYR A 40 -7.26 2.84 5.44
N ASN A 41 -6.63 2.28 4.40
CA ASN A 41 -7.32 1.34 3.51
C ASN A 41 -7.80 0.09 4.24
N CYS A 42 -7.01 -0.41 5.20
CA CYS A 42 -7.35 -1.57 6.01
C CYS A 42 -8.66 -1.38 6.80
N ILE A 43 -8.92 -0.18 7.30
CA ILE A 43 -10.14 0.13 8.07
C ILE A 43 -11.29 0.52 7.13
N VAL A 44 -11.04 1.38 6.15
CA VAL A 44 -12.07 2.02 5.33
C VAL A 44 -12.64 1.09 4.26
N LEU A 45 -11.84 0.21 3.65
CA LEU A 45 -12.33 -0.73 2.63
C LEU A 45 -13.39 -1.72 3.17
N PRO A 46 -13.15 -2.50 4.25
CA PRO A 46 -14.17 -3.41 4.79
C PRO A 46 -15.39 -2.65 5.32
N MET A 47 -15.18 -1.45 5.90
CA MET A 47 -16.28 -0.60 6.36
C MET A 47 -17.17 -0.17 5.17
N ARG A 48 -16.57 0.26 4.05
CA ARG A 48 -17.32 0.63 2.83
C ARG A 48 -18.00 -0.56 2.17
N ALA A 49 -17.41 -1.75 2.26
CA ALA A 49 -18.01 -2.97 1.74
C ALA A 49 -19.27 -3.37 2.53
N ALA A 50 -19.24 -3.27 3.87
CA ALA A 50 -20.37 -3.57 4.74
C ALA A 50 -21.44 -2.46 4.73
N PHE A 51 -21.04 -1.20 4.88
CA PHE A 51 -21.95 -0.06 5.07
C PHE A 51 -22.17 0.74 3.78
N THR A 52 -22.87 0.14 2.82
CA THR A 52 -23.22 0.76 1.52
C THR A 52 -23.89 2.16 1.60
N ARG A 53 -24.68 2.44 2.66
CA ARG A 53 -25.30 3.78 2.85
C ARG A 53 -24.28 4.89 3.10
N PHE A 54 -23.17 4.57 3.77
CA PHE A 54 -22.10 5.54 4.07
C PHE A 54 -21.33 5.95 2.81
N HIS A 55 -21.19 5.02 1.86
CA HIS A 55 -20.58 5.30 0.57
C HIS A 55 -21.43 6.25 -0.29
N GLY A 56 -22.76 6.10 -0.26
CA GLY A 56 -23.69 6.87 -1.10
C GLY A 56 -23.85 8.34 -0.72
N MET A 57 -23.43 8.76 0.48
CA MET A 57 -23.61 10.13 0.96
C MET A 57 -22.58 11.12 0.37
N TRP A 58 -21.34 10.67 0.12
CA TRP A 58 -20.25 11.52 -0.39
C TRP A 58 -19.37 10.79 -1.43
N PRO A 59 -19.93 10.30 -2.56
CA PRO A 59 -19.21 9.42 -3.49
C PRO A 59 -17.98 10.09 -4.13
N ILE A 60 -18.05 11.39 -4.42
CA ILE A 60 -16.96 12.16 -5.04
C ILE A 60 -15.77 12.29 -4.09
N ALA A 61 -16.02 12.56 -2.81
CA ALA A 61 -14.94 12.68 -1.82
C ALA A 61 -14.21 11.35 -1.62
N TRP A 62 -14.94 10.24 -1.56
CA TRP A 62 -14.35 8.89 -1.50
C TRP A 62 -13.50 8.59 -2.72
N LEU A 63 -13.98 8.96 -3.91
CA LEU A 63 -13.24 8.77 -5.15
C LEU A 63 -11.93 9.56 -5.16
N CYS A 64 -11.95 10.83 -4.75
CA CYS A 64 -10.75 11.65 -4.65
C CYS A 64 -9.72 11.03 -3.68
N LEU A 65 -10.17 10.57 -2.51
CA LEU A 65 -9.28 9.92 -1.53
C LEU A 65 -8.69 8.62 -2.09
N ASP A 66 -9.49 7.80 -2.76
CA ASP A 66 -9.02 6.54 -3.37
C ASP A 66 -7.93 6.81 -4.42
N TYR A 67 -8.09 7.84 -5.27
CA TYR A 67 -7.09 8.22 -6.26
C TYR A 67 -5.81 8.81 -5.64
N CYS A 68 -5.93 9.61 -4.58
CA CYS A 68 -4.77 10.13 -3.86
C CYS A 68 -3.90 9.00 -3.29
N ILE A 69 -4.53 7.97 -2.73
CA ILE A 69 -3.85 6.79 -2.20
C ILE A 69 -3.20 5.97 -3.30
N ASP A 70 -3.87 5.80 -4.44
CA ASP A 70 -3.28 5.12 -5.60
C ASP A 70 -2.02 5.81 -6.09
N PHE A 71 -2.08 7.14 -6.16
CA PHE A 71 -0.92 7.94 -6.51
C PHE A 71 0.24 7.74 -5.52
N LEU A 72 -0.03 7.71 -4.21
CA LEU A 72 0.99 7.39 -3.20
C LEU A 72 1.59 6.00 -3.39
N TYR A 73 0.79 5.00 -3.76
CA TYR A 73 1.29 3.65 -4.01
C TYR A 73 2.11 3.54 -5.29
N LEU A 74 1.78 4.29 -6.34
CA LEU A 74 2.60 4.41 -7.54
C LEU A 74 3.94 5.07 -7.23
N LEU A 75 3.93 6.14 -6.42
CA LEU A 75 5.17 6.77 -5.95
C LEU A 75 6.00 5.81 -5.10
N ASP A 76 5.37 4.98 -4.26
CA ASP A 76 6.06 3.96 -3.46
C ASP A 76 6.77 2.91 -4.33
N ILE A 77 6.14 2.43 -5.42
CA ILE A 77 6.82 1.55 -6.39
C ILE A 77 8.00 2.26 -7.03
N TRP A 78 7.82 3.53 -7.41
CA TRP A 78 8.88 4.31 -8.02
C TRP A 78 10.08 4.48 -7.07
N VAL A 79 9.82 4.82 -5.80
CA VAL A 79 10.83 4.90 -4.74
C VAL A 79 11.46 3.53 -4.47
N GLY A 80 10.67 2.46 -4.42
CA GLY A 80 11.13 1.08 -4.24
C GLY A 80 12.11 0.65 -5.33
N SER A 81 11.82 0.98 -6.59
CA SER A 81 12.71 0.70 -7.73
C SER A 81 14.07 1.42 -7.67
N ARG A 82 14.16 2.48 -6.85
CA ARG A 82 15.36 3.32 -6.64
C ARG A 82 16.04 3.08 -5.29
N THR A 83 15.48 2.19 -4.47
CA THR A 83 15.97 1.91 -3.12
C THR A 83 17.06 0.85 -3.16
N GLY A 84 18.27 1.20 -2.68
CA GLY A 84 19.46 0.34 -2.67
C GLY A 84 19.32 -0.92 -1.80
N TYR A 85 19.71 -2.09 -2.29
CA TYR A 85 19.89 -3.29 -1.45
C TYR A 85 21.36 -3.41 -0.99
N LEU A 86 21.59 -4.00 0.18
CA LEU A 86 22.94 -4.39 0.60
C LEU A 86 23.28 -5.76 0.00
N GLU A 87 24.38 -5.82 -0.73
CA GLU A 87 25.04 -7.06 -1.16
C GLU A 87 26.40 -7.10 -0.45
N ASP A 88 26.69 -8.16 0.30
CA ASP A 88 27.97 -8.36 1.03
C ASP A 88 28.43 -7.19 1.92
N GLY A 89 27.49 -6.47 2.55
CA GLY A 89 27.80 -5.34 3.44
C GLY A 89 28.10 -4.02 2.72
N LEU A 90 28.04 -3.99 1.39
CA LEU A 90 28.20 -2.80 0.55
C LEU A 90 26.86 -2.41 -0.09
N VAL A 91 26.56 -1.11 -0.11
CA VAL A 91 25.35 -0.59 -0.76
C VAL A 91 25.56 -0.61 -2.27
N VAL A 92 24.89 -1.53 -2.97
CA VAL A 92 24.94 -1.60 -4.44
C VAL A 92 24.07 -0.48 -5.01
N ARG A 93 24.69 0.46 -5.72
CA ARG A 93 24.02 1.62 -6.35
C ARG A 93 23.73 1.45 -7.84
N ASP A 94 24.09 0.30 -8.43
CA ASP A 94 23.88 0.02 -9.84
C ASP A 94 22.40 -0.22 -10.15
N VAL A 95 21.79 0.70 -10.92
CA VAL A 95 20.35 0.71 -11.25
C VAL A 95 19.91 -0.57 -11.98
N SER A 96 20.77 -1.15 -12.81
CA SER A 96 20.49 -2.39 -13.56
C SER A 96 20.48 -3.63 -12.67
N LYS A 97 21.41 -3.73 -11.70
CA LYS A 97 21.44 -4.80 -10.70
C LYS A 97 20.31 -4.64 -9.68
N LEU A 98 20.05 -3.41 -9.24
CA LEU A 98 18.92 -3.05 -8.38
C LEU A 98 17.58 -3.50 -8.96
N ARG A 99 17.33 -3.18 -10.23
CA ARG A 99 16.09 -3.59 -10.90
C ARG A 99 15.96 -5.11 -10.99
N ASN A 100 17.03 -5.81 -11.38
CA ASN A 100 16.97 -7.27 -11.49
C ASN A 100 16.77 -7.93 -10.12
N ALA A 101 17.50 -7.52 -9.09
CA ALA A 101 17.35 -8.04 -7.72
C ALA A 101 15.98 -7.70 -7.11
N TYR A 102 15.43 -6.52 -7.43
CA TYR A 102 14.08 -6.13 -7.02
C TYR A 102 13.02 -6.99 -7.71
N ILE A 103 13.16 -7.29 -9.01
CA ILE A 103 12.23 -8.16 -9.75
C ILE A 103 12.22 -9.60 -9.20
N THR A 104 13.35 -10.10 -8.70
CA THR A 104 13.41 -11.44 -8.09
C THR A 104 12.83 -11.51 -6.68
N LYS A 105 12.61 -10.36 -6.01
CA LYS A 105 12.02 -10.37 -4.67
C LYS A 105 10.52 -10.65 -4.72
N THR A 106 10.07 -11.49 -3.80
CA THR A 106 8.64 -11.76 -3.53
C THR A 106 7.86 -10.47 -3.24
N ASP A 107 8.51 -9.47 -2.65
CA ASP A 107 7.92 -8.16 -2.35
C ASP A 107 7.50 -7.42 -3.63
N PHE A 108 8.24 -7.58 -4.73
CA PHE A 108 7.89 -6.98 -6.02
C PHE A 108 6.74 -7.70 -6.70
N MET A 109 6.66 -9.02 -6.58
CA MET A 109 5.50 -9.76 -7.07
C MET A 109 4.24 -9.32 -6.31
N LEU A 110 4.32 -9.13 -4.98
CA LEU A 110 3.21 -8.62 -4.18
C LEU A 110 2.85 -7.16 -4.51
N ASP A 111 3.83 -6.29 -4.76
CA ASP A 111 3.60 -4.92 -5.22
C ASP A 111 2.87 -4.89 -6.57
N ILE A 112 3.34 -5.71 -7.52
CA ILE A 112 2.68 -5.89 -8.82
C ILE A 112 1.27 -6.44 -8.61
N PHE A 113 1.06 -7.52 -7.87
CA PHE A 113 -0.28 -8.07 -7.65
C PHE A 113 -1.24 -7.09 -6.93
N SER A 114 -0.72 -6.19 -6.08
CA SER A 114 -1.53 -5.16 -5.42
C SER A 114 -1.98 -4.04 -6.37
N ILE A 115 -1.20 -3.79 -7.42
CA ILE A 115 -1.42 -2.72 -8.41
C ILE A 115 -1.91 -3.26 -9.75
N VAL A 116 -1.81 -4.58 -10.00
CA VAL A 116 -2.38 -5.23 -11.18
C VAL A 116 -3.83 -4.81 -11.21
N PRO A 117 -4.18 -3.99 -12.20
CA PRO A 117 -5.49 -3.45 -12.24
C PRO A 117 -6.38 -4.65 -12.49
N THR A 118 -7.36 -4.82 -11.62
CA THR A 118 -8.47 -5.75 -11.83
C THR A 118 -9.31 -5.35 -13.06
N ASP A 119 -8.80 -4.49 -13.95
CA ASP A 119 -9.30 -4.07 -15.26
C ASP A 119 -9.61 -5.24 -16.21
N PHE A 120 -8.99 -6.40 -16.05
CA PHE A 120 -9.41 -7.59 -16.81
C PHE A 120 -10.83 -8.07 -16.43
N LEU A 121 -11.31 -7.74 -15.22
CA LEU A 121 -12.68 -8.01 -14.77
C LEU A 121 -13.67 -6.89 -15.09
N TYR A 122 -13.20 -5.69 -15.49
CA TYR A 122 -14.06 -4.61 -15.97
C TYR A 122 -14.68 -4.88 -17.36
N PHE A 123 -14.13 -5.83 -18.13
CA PHE A 123 -14.66 -6.17 -19.45
C PHE A 123 -16.04 -6.87 -19.39
N SER A 124 -16.46 -7.33 -18.20
CA SER A 124 -17.78 -7.90 -17.96
C SER A 124 -18.64 -6.93 -17.15
N SER A 125 -19.66 -6.36 -17.81
CA SER A 125 -20.68 -5.47 -17.25
C SER A 125 -21.51 -6.07 -16.09
N ALA A 126 -21.29 -7.35 -15.76
CA ALA A 126 -21.91 -8.02 -14.62
C ALA A 126 -21.25 -7.69 -13.26
N PHE A 127 -20.01 -7.19 -13.23
CA PHE A 127 -19.23 -7.06 -11.98
C PHE A 127 -19.13 -5.64 -11.39
N THR A 128 -19.80 -4.65 -11.97
CA THR A 128 -19.80 -3.26 -11.44
C THR A 128 -20.24 -3.18 -9.98
N HIS A 129 -21.15 -4.07 -9.54
CA HIS A 129 -21.61 -4.15 -8.16
C HIS A 129 -20.56 -4.69 -7.17
N TYR A 130 -19.49 -5.35 -7.66
CA TYR A 130 -18.37 -5.88 -6.87
C TYR A 130 -17.14 -4.95 -6.86
N SER A 131 -17.28 -3.70 -7.33
CA SER A 131 -16.20 -2.70 -7.40
C SER A 131 -15.48 -2.49 -6.05
N ALA A 132 -16.17 -2.68 -4.92
CA ALA A 132 -15.57 -2.60 -3.59
C ALA A 132 -14.68 -3.82 -3.25
N TRP A 133 -15.08 -5.02 -3.68
CA TRP A 133 -14.32 -6.26 -3.46
C TRP A 133 -13.08 -6.33 -4.35
N LEU A 134 -13.14 -5.79 -5.57
CA LEU A 134 -11.98 -5.73 -6.47
C LEU A 134 -10.84 -4.83 -5.93
N ARG A 135 -11.15 -3.90 -5.02
CA ARG A 135 -10.17 -3.04 -4.34
C ARG A 135 -9.49 -3.71 -3.15
N PHE A 136 -9.91 -4.91 -2.73
CA PHE A 136 -9.22 -5.67 -1.67
C PHE A 136 -7.77 -6.04 -2.04
N ASN A 137 -7.41 -6.10 -3.33
CA ASN A 137 -6.02 -6.33 -3.77
C ASN A 137 -5.03 -5.33 -3.14
N ARG A 138 -5.48 -4.12 -2.79
CA ARG A 138 -4.66 -3.10 -2.11
C ARG A 138 -4.27 -3.47 -0.68
N LEU A 139 -5.02 -4.38 -0.03
CA LEU A 139 -4.66 -4.90 1.30
C LEU A 139 -3.42 -5.78 1.26
N LEU A 140 -3.02 -6.28 0.09
CA LEU A 140 -1.77 -7.04 -0.06
C LEU A 140 -0.55 -6.22 0.33
N LYS A 141 -0.61 -4.87 0.29
CA LYS A 141 0.44 -3.97 0.80
C LYS A 141 0.59 -3.95 2.33
N ILE A 142 -0.17 -4.75 3.10
CA ILE A 142 -0.02 -4.84 4.56
C ILE A 142 1.41 -5.23 4.99
N TYR A 143 2.16 -5.91 4.12
CA TYR A 143 3.57 -6.23 4.34
C TYR A 143 4.43 -4.97 4.60
N LYS A 144 4.12 -3.82 3.99
CA LYS A 144 4.82 -2.54 4.25
C LYS A 144 4.61 -2.04 5.68
N LEU A 145 3.43 -2.30 6.24
CA LEU A 145 3.09 -1.92 7.61
C LEU A 145 3.86 -2.79 8.62
N PHE A 146 4.04 -4.08 8.30
CA PHE A 146 4.95 -4.96 9.06
C PHE A 146 6.42 -4.54 8.92
N GLU A 147 6.87 -4.14 7.73
CA GLU A 147 8.23 -3.60 7.53
C GLU A 147 8.45 -2.34 8.38
N PHE A 148 7.52 -1.39 8.35
CA PHE A 148 7.58 -0.17 9.17
C PHE A 148 7.60 -0.47 10.66
N THR A 149 6.78 -1.42 11.11
CA THR A 149 6.74 -1.86 12.51
C THR A 149 8.09 -2.43 12.94
N SER A 150 8.65 -3.37 12.16
CA SER A 150 9.95 -3.97 12.46
C SER A 150 11.06 -2.93 12.53
N ARG A 151 11.07 -1.96 11.60
CA ARG A 151 12.03 -0.84 11.61
C ARG A 151 11.85 0.07 12.83
N THR A 152 10.61 0.38 13.19
CA THR A 152 10.30 1.25 14.33
C THR A 152 10.67 0.58 15.65
N GLU A 153 10.49 -0.74 15.77
CA GLU A 153 10.89 -1.52 16.95
C GLU A 153 12.40 -1.40 17.21
N THR A 154 13.24 -1.45 16.17
CA THR A 154 14.70 -1.33 16.31
C THR A 154 15.19 0.07 16.69
N ARG A 155 14.38 1.13 16.46
CA ARG A 155 14.76 2.51 16.76
C ARG A 155 14.15 3.06 18.05
N THR A 156 13.14 2.39 18.61
CA THR A 156 12.45 2.88 19.80
C THR A 156 13.22 2.51 21.07
N SER A 157 13.29 3.44 22.03
CA SER A 157 13.97 3.23 23.31
C SER A 157 13.20 2.27 24.24
N PHE A 158 11.92 1.99 23.94
CA PHE A 158 11.02 1.14 24.71
C PHE A 158 10.38 0.04 23.84
N PRO A 159 11.15 -0.99 23.41
CA PRO A 159 10.69 -1.98 22.45
C PRO A 159 9.48 -2.79 22.93
N ASN A 160 9.40 -3.08 24.24
CA ASN A 160 8.30 -3.86 24.80
C ASN A 160 6.94 -3.14 24.69
N VAL A 161 6.90 -1.83 24.95
CA VAL A 161 5.66 -1.05 24.84
C VAL A 161 5.20 -0.98 23.39
N PHE A 162 6.14 -0.75 22.46
CA PHE A 162 5.84 -0.72 21.03
C PHE A 162 5.35 -2.07 20.49
N ARG A 163 5.94 -3.17 20.97
CA ARG A 163 5.52 -4.53 20.61
C ARG A 163 4.09 -4.81 21.09
N VAL A 164 3.76 -4.45 22.32
CA VAL A 164 2.38 -4.57 22.86
C VAL A 164 1.41 -3.70 22.05
N ALA A 165 1.75 -2.43 21.80
CA ALA A 165 0.90 -1.52 21.03
C ALA A 165 0.60 -2.02 19.61
N THR A 166 1.61 -2.55 18.91
CA THR A 166 1.43 -3.12 17.57
C THR A 166 0.55 -4.36 17.60
N LEU A 167 0.77 -5.25 18.58
CA LEU A 167 -0.07 -6.43 18.76
C LEU A 167 -1.53 -6.03 19.01
N THR A 168 -1.77 -5.06 19.89
CA THR A 168 -3.11 -4.53 20.16
C THR A 168 -3.75 -3.93 18.91
N ALA A 169 -3.02 -3.13 18.14
CA ALA A 169 -3.52 -2.56 16.89
C ALA A 169 -3.92 -3.65 15.87
N ASN A 170 -3.10 -4.70 15.73
CA ASN A 170 -3.42 -5.84 14.87
C ASN A 170 -4.70 -6.57 15.31
N ILE A 171 -4.89 -6.81 16.61
CA ILE A 171 -6.09 -7.44 17.15
C ILE A 171 -7.34 -6.57 16.88
N LEU A 172 -7.24 -5.26 17.07
CA LEU A 172 -8.36 -4.33 16.80
C LEU A 172 -8.78 -4.37 15.32
N ILE A 173 -7.81 -4.42 14.39
CA ILE A 173 -8.09 -4.55 12.96
C ILE A 173 -8.82 -5.87 12.67
N LEU A 174 -8.40 -6.99 13.29
CA LEU A 174 -9.06 -8.28 13.11
C LEU A 174 -10.51 -8.26 13.62
N ILE A 175 -10.75 -7.66 14.79
CA ILE A 175 -12.11 -7.53 15.34
C ILE A 175 -12.98 -6.67 14.42
N HIS A 176 -12.44 -5.56 13.90
CA HIS A 176 -13.13 -4.70 12.93
C HIS A 176 -13.53 -5.46 11.66
N PHE A 177 -12.60 -6.25 11.11
CA PHE A 177 -12.87 -7.11 9.95
C PHE A 177 -13.96 -8.13 10.24
N ASN A 178 -13.89 -8.81 11.39
CA ASN A 178 -14.91 -9.77 11.81
C ASN A 178 -16.29 -9.11 11.95
N GLY A 179 -16.35 -7.91 12.54
CA GLY A 179 -17.59 -7.14 12.66
C GLY A 179 -18.19 -6.73 11.30
N CYS A 180 -17.35 -6.25 10.38
CA CYS A 180 -17.79 -5.89 9.02
C CYS A 180 -18.30 -7.11 8.23
N LEU A 181 -17.59 -8.25 8.32
CA LEU A 181 -18.00 -9.49 7.67
C LEU A 181 -19.31 -10.03 8.26
N TYR A 182 -19.44 -10.02 9.59
CA TYR A 182 -20.67 -10.44 10.27
C TYR A 182 -21.88 -9.62 9.82
N TYR A 183 -21.74 -8.30 9.74
CA TYR A 183 -22.80 -7.41 9.27
C TYR A 183 -23.21 -7.70 7.82
N GLU A 184 -22.23 -7.86 6.92
CA GLU A 184 -22.49 -8.15 5.51
C GLU A 184 -23.18 -9.51 5.32
N VAL A 185 -22.75 -10.54 6.05
CA VAL A 185 -23.40 -11.86 6.05
C VAL A 185 -24.83 -11.77 6.59
N SER A 186 -25.03 -11.10 7.72
CA SER A 186 -26.35 -10.92 8.34
C SER A 186 -27.34 -10.20 7.41
N LYS A 187 -26.86 -9.20 6.67
CA LYS A 187 -27.63 -8.50 5.64
C LYS A 187 -28.05 -9.43 4.48
N ARG A 188 -27.16 -10.33 4.04
CA ARG A 188 -27.43 -11.29 2.96
C ARG A 188 -28.33 -12.45 3.36
N THR A 189 -28.20 -12.96 4.59
CA THR A 189 -29.02 -14.05 5.13
C THR A 189 -30.44 -13.60 5.50
N GLY A 190 -30.74 -12.29 5.45
CA GLY A 190 -32.11 -11.78 5.56
C GLY A 190 -32.65 -11.67 6.99
N ALA A 191 -31.84 -11.86 8.03
CA ALA A 191 -32.26 -11.67 9.43
C ALA A 191 -32.72 -10.22 9.73
N LEU A 192 -32.25 -9.24 8.95
CA LEU A 192 -32.73 -7.85 8.98
C LEU A 192 -33.83 -7.53 7.94
N GLY A 193 -34.13 -8.45 7.02
CA GLY A 193 -35.17 -8.28 5.99
C GLY A 193 -36.60 -8.36 6.53
N CYS A 194 -36.80 -8.99 7.70
CA CYS A 194 -38.11 -9.06 8.36
C CYS A 194 -38.49 -7.82 9.20
N LEU A 195 -37.57 -6.88 9.41
CA LEU A 195 -37.80 -5.68 10.24
C LEU A 195 -38.11 -4.41 9.42
N SER A 196 -38.28 -4.56 8.11
CA SER A 196 -38.57 -3.43 7.19
C SER A 196 -39.81 -3.64 6.31
N LEU A 197 -40.72 -4.54 6.73
CA LEU A 197 -42.08 -4.67 6.22
C LEU A 197 -43.08 -4.29 7.32
#